data_AF-A0A968NXS5-F1
#
_entry.id   AF-A0A968NXS5-F1
#
_cell.length_a   1.000
_cell.length_b   1.000
_cell.length_c   1.000
_cell.angle_alpha   90.00
_cell.angle_beta   90.00
_cell.angle_gamma   90.00
#
_symmetry.space_group_name_H-M   'P 1'
#
loop_
_entity.id
_entity.type
_entity.pdbx_description
1 polymer ?
#
loop_
_entity_poly.entity_id
_entity_poly.type
_entity_poly.pdbx_seq_one_letter_code
_entity_poly.pdbx_strand_id
1 'polypeptide(L)'
;MGIDDQIRSIENRLTALEKDRTDLLGELKILRAQRDEHKPVVLLGRPALMKAPESNEEKGDLFLTLFRGREDIYPKRWENNKTNRSGYSPVCENEWVKPICQKPTIKCGDCSHQKFSPLNAAAVGAHLRGSATIGTYAIRADDACTFLACDFDESSWQADLLAFCETAKSLGIDVAMERSRSGKGGPCLDLFLQTQYRHD
;
A
#
# COMPACT_ATOMS: atom_id res chain seq x y z
N MET A 1 15.29 -7.00 -65.60
CA MET A 1 15.46 -6.86 -64.14
C MET A 1 15.59 -8.27 -63.60
N GLY A 2 16.74 -8.61 -63.02
CA GLY A 2 16.95 -9.94 -62.45
C GLY A 2 16.19 -10.12 -61.14
N ILE A 3 15.96 -11.38 -60.72
CA ILE A 3 15.35 -11.69 -59.42
C ILE A 3 16.16 -11.05 -58.27
N ASP A 4 17.49 -11.01 -58.39
CA ASP A 4 18.37 -10.38 -57.40
C ASP A 4 18.18 -8.85 -57.30
N ASP A 5 17.85 -8.18 -58.41
CA ASP A 5 17.52 -6.75 -58.40
C ASP A 5 16.20 -6.50 -57.65
N GLN A 6 15.24 -7.41 -57.81
CA GLN A 6 13.95 -7.35 -57.10
C GLN A 6 14.12 -7.61 -55.60
N ILE A 7 14.93 -8.59 -55.21
CA ILE A 7 15.25 -8.88 -53.80
C ILE A 7 15.89 -7.65 -53.15
N ARG A 8 16.94 -7.09 -53.78
CA ARG A 8 17.63 -5.89 -53.28
C ARG A 8 16.69 -4.69 -53.15
N SER A 9 15.78 -4.53 -54.11
CA SER A 9 14.76 -3.47 -54.04
C SER A 9 13.82 -3.65 -52.86
N ILE A 10 13.44 -4.87 -52.52
CA ILE A 10 12.56 -5.17 -51.38
C ILE A 10 13.31 -4.96 -50.05
N GLU A 11 14.55 -5.44 -49.93
CA GLU A 11 15.38 -5.27 -48.73
C GLU A 11 15.62 -3.79 -48.40
N ASN A 12 15.94 -2.98 -49.42
CA ASN A 12 16.07 -1.53 -49.25
C ASN A 12 14.77 -0.89 -48.76
N ARG A 13 13.62 -1.34 -49.28
CA ARG A 13 12.31 -0.83 -48.88
C ARG A 13 11.94 -1.25 -47.45
N LEU A 14 12.28 -2.46 -47.04
CA LEU A 14 12.12 -2.92 -45.65
C LEU A 14 12.96 -2.07 -44.70
N THR A 15 14.23 -1.83 -45.03
CA THR A 15 15.14 -1.00 -44.22
C THR A 15 14.62 0.43 -44.07
N ALA A 16 14.09 1.02 -45.15
CA ALA A 16 13.47 2.34 -45.11
C ALA A 16 12.22 2.36 -44.21
N LEU A 17 11.34 1.35 -44.34
CA LEU A 17 10.14 1.25 -43.51
C LEU A 17 10.45 1.01 -42.03
N GLU A 18 11.52 0.27 -41.70
CA GLU A 18 11.97 0.09 -40.33
C GLU A 18 12.46 1.41 -39.73
N LYS A 19 13.19 2.21 -40.51
CA LYS A 19 13.59 3.55 -40.10
C LYS A 19 12.37 4.44 -39.85
N ASP A 20 11.44 4.52 -40.81
CA ASP A 20 10.22 5.33 -40.69
C ASP A 20 9.38 4.92 -39.47
N ARG A 21 9.26 3.60 -39.20
CA ARG A 21 8.60 3.08 -38.00
C ARG A 21 9.25 3.60 -36.73
N THR A 22 10.59 3.60 -36.69
CA THR A 22 11.36 4.02 -35.51
C THR A 22 11.17 5.52 -35.26
N ASP A 23 11.21 6.33 -36.32
CA ASP A 23 11.01 7.78 -36.26
C ASP A 23 9.58 8.13 -35.80
N LEU A 24 8.56 7.48 -36.40
CA LEU A 24 7.15 7.66 -36.01
C LEU A 24 6.88 7.24 -34.57
N LEU A 25 7.52 6.17 -34.06
CA LEU A 25 7.40 5.78 -32.65
C LEU A 25 7.99 6.85 -31.71
N GLY A 26 9.07 7.51 -32.12
CA GLY A 26 9.65 8.64 -31.39
C GLY A 26 8.70 9.84 -31.32
N GLU A 27 8.16 10.25 -32.47
CA GLU A 27 7.20 11.36 -32.56
C GLU A 27 5.92 11.07 -31.75
N LEU A 28 5.39 9.86 -31.86
CA LEU A 28 4.21 9.41 -31.12
C LEU A 28 4.45 9.46 -29.60
N LYS A 29 5.67 9.13 -29.14
CA LYS A 29 6.05 9.26 -27.72
C LYS A 29 6.02 10.72 -27.26
N ILE A 30 6.53 11.65 -28.07
CA ILE A 30 6.52 13.10 -27.76
C ILE A 30 5.09 13.64 -27.72
N LEU A 31 4.27 13.33 -28.74
CA LEU A 31 2.89 13.80 -28.82
C LEU A 31 2.02 13.25 -27.66
N ARG A 32 2.24 12.00 -27.24
CA ARG A 32 1.58 11.43 -26.05
C ARG A 32 1.96 12.19 -24.78
N ALA A 33 3.24 12.48 -24.58
CA ALA A 33 3.70 13.26 -23.42
C ALA A 33 3.06 14.66 -23.40
N GLN A 34 3.02 15.36 -24.54
CA GLN A 34 2.38 16.68 -24.65
C GLN A 34 0.88 16.63 -24.35
N ARG A 35 0.17 15.62 -24.86
CA ARG A 35 -1.25 15.40 -24.56
C ARG A 35 -1.47 15.16 -23.07
N ASP A 36 -0.61 14.36 -22.45
CA ASP A 36 -0.75 14.00 -21.04
C ASP A 36 -0.41 15.18 -20.11
N GLU A 37 0.51 16.08 -20.50
CA GLU A 37 0.74 17.38 -19.80
C GLU A 37 -0.49 18.30 -19.81
N HIS A 38 -1.27 18.29 -20.89
CA HIS A 38 -2.43 19.17 -21.05
C HIS A 38 -3.75 18.55 -20.55
N LYS A 39 -3.72 17.31 -20.06
CA LYS A 39 -4.91 16.67 -19.51
C LYS A 39 -5.14 17.23 -18.10
N PRO A 40 -6.30 17.84 -17.81
CA PRO A 40 -6.59 18.27 -16.44
C PRO A 40 -6.56 17.04 -15.54
N VAL A 41 -5.64 17.04 -14.57
CA VAL A 41 -5.58 16.01 -13.55
C VAL A 41 -6.79 16.20 -12.65
N VAL A 42 -7.71 15.23 -12.68
CA VAL A 42 -8.74 15.12 -11.66
C VAL A 42 -8.03 14.64 -10.39
N LEU A 43 -7.64 15.57 -9.54
CA LEU A 43 -7.06 15.28 -8.24
C LEU A 43 -8.14 14.65 -7.36
N LEU A 44 -8.01 13.35 -7.08
CA LEU A 44 -8.91 12.61 -6.19
C LEU A 44 -8.47 12.70 -4.72
N GLY A 45 -7.18 12.95 -4.47
CA GLY A 45 -6.60 13.04 -3.14
C GLY A 45 -6.51 14.47 -2.61
N ARG A 46 -6.62 14.61 -1.28
CA ARG A 46 -6.16 15.79 -0.54
C ARG A 46 -4.95 15.41 0.30
N PRO A 47 -3.91 16.26 0.38
CA PRO A 47 -2.77 16.00 1.25
C PRO A 47 -3.22 15.81 2.70
N ALA A 48 -2.74 14.77 3.36
CA ALA A 48 -3.00 14.56 4.79
C ALA A 48 -2.32 15.63 5.66
N LEU A 49 -1.21 16.19 5.20
CA LEU A 49 -0.54 17.35 5.78
C LEU A 49 -0.06 18.30 4.70
N MET A 50 -0.07 19.60 5.03
CA MET A 50 0.50 20.66 4.19
C MET A 50 2.02 20.83 4.38
N LYS A 51 2.55 20.33 5.50
CA LYS A 51 3.97 20.36 5.84
C LYS A 51 4.41 19.00 6.38
N ALA A 52 5.69 18.68 6.26
CA ALA A 52 6.24 17.49 6.88
C ALA A 52 6.11 17.58 8.41
N PRO A 53 5.86 16.45 9.13
CA PRO A 53 5.80 16.46 10.58
C PRO A 53 7.20 16.65 11.19
N GLU A 54 7.31 17.61 12.08
CA GLU A 54 8.57 18.07 12.72
C GLU A 54 8.73 17.47 14.12
N SER A 55 7.64 17.14 14.81
CA SER A 55 7.68 16.52 16.15
C SER A 55 7.28 15.04 16.15
N ASN A 56 7.57 14.34 17.25
CA ASN A 56 7.12 12.96 17.44
C ASN A 56 5.60 12.87 17.61
N GLU A 57 4.98 13.87 18.23
CA GLU A 57 3.51 13.98 18.29
C GLU A 57 2.92 14.14 16.89
N GLU A 58 3.44 15.08 16.09
CA GLU A 58 2.95 15.31 14.72
C GLU A 58 3.10 14.04 13.83
N LYS A 59 4.17 13.25 14.02
CA LYS A 59 4.34 11.95 13.34
C LYS A 59 3.32 10.91 13.81
N GLY A 60 3.01 10.88 15.10
CA GLY A 60 1.98 10.00 15.67
C GLY A 60 0.59 10.35 15.16
N ASP A 61 0.26 11.63 15.12
CA ASP A 61 -1.02 12.14 14.61
C ASP A 61 -1.16 11.90 13.11
N LEU A 62 -0.07 12.07 12.34
CA LEU A 62 -0.04 11.70 10.93
C LEU A 62 -0.34 10.21 10.74
N PHE A 63 0.31 9.34 11.52
CA PHE A 63 0.07 7.90 11.45
C PHE A 63 -1.38 7.55 11.77
N LEU A 64 -1.95 8.15 12.82
CA LEU A 64 -3.36 7.97 13.20
C LEU A 64 -4.34 8.60 12.21
N THR A 65 -3.89 9.49 11.33
CA THR A 65 -4.71 10.09 10.27
C THR A 65 -4.69 9.23 9.01
N LEU A 66 -3.51 8.73 8.62
CA LEU A 66 -3.32 7.91 7.42
C LEU A 66 -3.82 6.48 7.60
N PHE A 67 -3.47 5.86 8.73
CA PHE A 67 -3.71 4.42 8.98
C PHE A 67 -4.88 4.19 9.94
N ARG A 68 -5.84 5.13 9.94
CA ARG A 68 -7.04 5.08 10.76
C ARG A 68 -7.98 3.97 10.30
N GLY A 69 -7.85 2.82 10.92
CA GLY A 69 -8.83 1.74 10.87
C GLY A 69 -9.81 1.85 12.04
N ARG A 70 -10.15 0.72 12.66
CA ARG A 70 -10.83 0.69 13.97
C ARG A 70 -9.98 1.39 15.04
N GLU A 71 -10.62 2.31 15.78
CA GLU A 71 -9.97 3.07 16.86
C GLU A 71 -10.16 2.42 18.24
N ASP A 72 -11.20 1.60 18.40
CA ASP A 72 -11.57 0.94 19.67
C ASP A 72 -10.78 -0.33 19.96
N ILE A 73 -10.01 -0.82 18.98
CA ILE A 73 -9.20 -2.04 19.10
C ILE A 73 -8.00 -1.96 18.15
N TYR A 74 -6.90 -2.58 18.53
CA TYR A 74 -5.80 -2.84 17.60
C TYR A 74 -5.11 -4.18 17.91
N PRO A 75 -4.59 -4.87 16.87
CA PRO A 75 -3.78 -6.05 17.07
C PRO A 75 -2.35 -5.68 17.44
N LYS A 76 -1.76 -6.40 18.40
CA LYS A 76 -0.32 -6.39 18.67
C LYS A 76 0.29 -7.71 18.23
N ARG A 77 1.47 -7.62 17.63
CA ARG A 77 2.26 -8.79 17.25
C ARG A 77 2.85 -9.44 18.49
N TRP A 78 2.83 -10.76 18.51
CA TRP A 78 3.55 -11.58 19.47
C TRP A 78 4.44 -12.58 18.74
N GLU A 79 5.53 -12.94 19.40
CA GLU A 79 6.47 -13.96 18.96
C GLU A 79 6.75 -14.90 20.12
N ASN A 80 6.82 -16.19 19.82
CA ASN A 80 7.22 -17.21 20.76
C ASN A 80 8.48 -17.88 20.23
N ASN A 81 9.63 -17.40 20.72
CA ASN A 81 10.96 -17.88 20.31
C ASN A 81 11.19 -19.37 20.59
N LYS A 82 10.48 -19.96 21.56
CA LYS A 82 10.59 -21.40 21.86
C LYS A 82 9.90 -22.27 20.80
N THR A 83 8.76 -21.80 20.27
CA THR A 83 7.97 -22.55 19.28
C THR A 83 8.16 -22.04 17.85
N ASN A 84 8.95 -20.99 17.66
CA ASN A 84 9.13 -20.26 16.41
C ASN A 84 7.79 -19.83 15.76
N ARG A 85 6.76 -19.59 16.58
CA ARG A 85 5.45 -19.12 16.14
C ARG A 85 5.34 -17.62 16.38
N SER A 86 4.67 -16.94 15.47
CA SER A 86 4.31 -15.54 15.63
C SER A 86 2.88 -15.33 15.14
N GLY A 87 2.29 -14.22 15.55
CA GLY A 87 0.95 -13.86 15.13
C GLY A 87 0.55 -12.50 15.64
N TYR A 88 -0.69 -12.13 15.34
CA TYR A 88 -1.32 -10.91 15.82
C TYR A 88 -2.50 -11.27 16.71
N SER A 89 -2.73 -10.48 17.74
CA SER A 89 -3.88 -10.65 18.63
C SER A 89 -4.31 -9.29 19.17
N PRO A 90 -5.63 -9.08 19.38
CA PRO A 90 -6.11 -7.81 19.91
C PRO A 90 -5.55 -7.55 21.30
N VAL A 91 -5.15 -6.31 21.56
CA VAL A 91 -4.70 -5.88 22.89
C VAL A 91 -5.92 -5.78 23.80
N CYS A 92 -5.86 -6.47 24.93
CA CYS A 92 -6.94 -6.52 25.92
C CYS A 92 -6.37 -6.20 27.31
N GLU A 93 -6.97 -5.26 28.01
CA GLU A 93 -6.56 -4.86 29.37
C GLU A 93 -6.79 -5.95 30.40
N ASN A 94 -7.77 -6.84 30.14
CA ASN A 94 -8.05 -7.99 30.98
C ASN A 94 -7.18 -9.21 30.62
N GLU A 95 -6.27 -9.10 29.64
CA GLU A 95 -5.42 -10.21 29.23
C GLU A 95 -4.62 -10.74 30.45
N TRP A 96 -4.66 -12.07 30.66
CA TRP A 96 -4.01 -12.76 31.77
C TRP A 96 -4.52 -12.43 33.18
N VAL A 97 -5.56 -11.58 33.33
CA VAL A 97 -6.19 -11.31 34.62
C VAL A 97 -7.15 -12.46 34.96
N LYS A 98 -6.77 -13.32 35.91
CA LYS A 98 -7.63 -14.40 36.41
C LYS A 98 -8.52 -13.88 37.56
N PRO A 99 -9.82 -14.27 37.63
CA PRO A 99 -10.54 -15.20 36.74
C PRO A 99 -11.22 -14.54 35.52
N ILE A 100 -10.98 -13.25 35.28
CA ILE A 100 -11.70 -12.43 34.28
C ILE A 100 -11.50 -12.96 32.85
N CYS A 101 -10.25 -13.06 32.41
CA CYS A 101 -9.89 -13.64 31.12
C CYS A 101 -9.36 -15.06 31.30
N GLN A 102 -9.92 -15.99 30.53
CA GLN A 102 -9.59 -17.42 30.65
C GLN A 102 -8.53 -17.86 29.64
N LYS A 103 -7.60 -16.98 29.25
CA LYS A 103 -6.43 -17.40 28.46
C LYS A 103 -5.61 -18.45 29.25
N PRO A 104 -5.06 -19.49 28.59
CA PRO A 104 -5.06 -19.71 27.13
C PRO A 104 -6.27 -20.47 26.57
N THR A 105 -7.24 -20.86 27.40
CA THR A 105 -8.41 -21.67 26.99
C THR A 105 -9.29 -20.96 25.97
N ILE A 106 -9.51 -19.65 26.15
CA ILE A 106 -10.28 -18.79 25.24
C ILE A 106 -9.42 -17.65 24.71
N LYS A 107 -9.63 -17.25 23.45
CA LYS A 107 -8.98 -16.07 22.87
C LYS A 107 -9.69 -14.81 23.37
N CYS A 108 -8.97 -13.69 23.46
CA CYS A 108 -9.58 -12.42 23.86
C CYS A 108 -10.67 -11.95 22.89
N GLY A 109 -10.62 -12.33 21.60
CA GLY A 109 -11.66 -12.04 20.61
C GLY A 109 -13.00 -12.75 20.87
N ASP A 110 -12.97 -13.85 21.61
CA ASP A 110 -14.16 -14.67 21.91
C ASP A 110 -14.58 -14.53 23.39
N CYS A 111 -13.87 -13.70 24.16
CA CYS A 111 -14.03 -13.57 25.61
C CYS A 111 -15.15 -12.59 25.97
N SER A 112 -16.12 -13.02 26.79
CA SER A 112 -17.22 -12.15 27.25
C SER A 112 -16.74 -10.97 28.11
N HIS A 113 -15.60 -11.11 28.80
CA HIS A 113 -14.97 -10.04 29.57
C HIS A 113 -13.86 -9.31 28.80
N GLN A 114 -13.92 -9.32 27.46
CA GLN A 114 -12.98 -8.55 26.65
C GLN A 114 -13.04 -7.06 27.01
N LYS A 115 -11.87 -6.44 27.19
CA LYS A 115 -11.71 -5.01 27.40
C LYS A 115 -10.60 -4.54 26.48
N PHE A 116 -10.93 -4.33 25.21
CA PHE A 116 -9.95 -3.97 24.20
C PHE A 116 -9.41 -2.57 24.43
N SER A 117 -8.11 -2.40 24.20
CA SER A 117 -7.48 -1.09 24.30
C SER A 117 -7.63 -0.34 22.97
N PRO A 118 -7.99 0.95 23.02
CA PRO A 118 -8.07 1.77 21.81
C PRO A 118 -6.69 2.02 21.21
N LEU A 119 -6.64 2.18 19.89
CA LEU A 119 -5.42 2.60 19.19
C LEU A 119 -5.12 4.06 19.54
N ASN A 120 -4.02 4.30 20.26
CA ASN A 120 -3.68 5.62 20.77
C ASN A 120 -2.22 6.01 20.48
N ALA A 121 -1.87 7.27 20.76
CA ALA A 121 -0.54 7.82 20.53
C ALA A 121 0.58 7.05 21.25
N ALA A 122 0.30 6.45 22.42
CA ALA A 122 1.29 5.65 23.13
C ALA A 122 1.59 4.34 22.40
N ALA A 123 0.55 3.64 21.90
CA ALA A 123 0.69 2.44 21.09
C ALA A 123 1.43 2.73 19.78
N VAL A 124 1.03 3.80 19.07
CA VAL A 124 1.69 4.24 17.83
C VAL A 124 3.13 4.65 18.10
N GLY A 125 3.41 5.42 19.15
CA GLY A 125 4.77 5.79 19.51
C GLY A 125 5.65 4.59 19.83
N ALA A 126 5.11 3.58 20.53
CA ALA A 126 5.82 2.32 20.78
C ALA A 126 6.11 1.56 19.48
N HIS A 127 5.20 1.61 18.51
CA HIS A 127 5.37 1.03 17.19
C HIS A 127 6.46 1.72 16.38
N LEU A 128 6.39 3.04 16.25
CA LEU A 128 7.35 3.85 15.48
C LEU A 128 8.78 3.77 16.04
N ARG A 129 8.93 3.51 17.35
CA ARG A 129 10.24 3.26 17.99
C ARG A 129 10.74 1.82 17.86
N GLY A 130 9.96 0.92 17.26
CA GLY A 130 10.30 -0.50 17.14
C GLY A 130 10.18 -1.33 18.43
N SER A 131 9.69 -0.72 19.52
CA SER A 131 9.49 -1.42 20.81
C SER A 131 8.26 -2.35 20.80
N ALA A 132 7.34 -2.13 19.87
CA ALA A 132 6.22 -3.03 19.59
C ALA A 132 5.96 -3.08 18.08
N THR A 133 5.32 -4.14 17.60
CA THR A 133 4.69 -4.13 16.28
C THR A 133 3.19 -4.20 16.50
N ILE A 134 2.47 -3.20 16.02
CA ILE A 134 1.01 -3.18 16.02
C ILE A 134 0.51 -3.25 14.58
N GLY A 135 -0.72 -3.69 14.40
CA GLY A 135 -1.45 -3.52 13.15
C GLY A 135 -2.65 -2.61 13.36
N THR A 136 -3.50 -2.54 12.35
CA THR A 136 -4.79 -1.86 12.38
C THR A 136 -5.82 -2.74 11.70
N TYR A 137 -7.09 -2.60 12.06
CA TYR A 137 -8.19 -3.26 11.36
C TYR A 137 -8.77 -2.25 10.37
N ALA A 138 -8.55 -2.46 9.07
CA ALA A 138 -8.78 -1.46 8.03
C ALA A 138 -10.25 -0.98 7.92
N ILE A 139 -11.21 -1.90 8.14
CA ILE A 139 -12.64 -1.60 8.07
C ILE A 139 -13.12 -1.11 9.44
N ARG A 140 -13.67 0.09 9.48
CA ARG A 140 -14.25 0.74 10.66
C ARG A 140 -15.63 0.15 10.96
N ALA A 141 -16.19 0.49 12.12
CA ALA A 141 -17.50 -0.01 12.55
C ALA A 141 -18.67 0.51 11.69
N ASP A 142 -18.44 1.58 10.91
CA ASP A 142 -19.36 2.16 9.93
C ASP A 142 -19.12 1.65 8.50
N ASP A 143 -18.41 0.52 8.35
CA ASP A 143 -18.02 -0.11 7.07
C ASP A 143 -17.16 0.79 6.15
N ALA A 144 -16.64 1.91 6.66
CA ALA A 144 -15.71 2.77 5.95
C ALA A 144 -14.26 2.34 6.15
N CYS A 145 -13.38 2.71 5.22
CA CYS A 145 -11.93 2.59 5.36
C CYS A 145 -11.23 3.90 4.97
N THR A 146 -10.09 4.17 5.60
CA THR A 146 -9.29 5.37 5.32
C THR A 146 -8.16 5.10 4.32
N PHE A 147 -7.80 3.83 4.16
CA PHE A 147 -6.78 3.39 3.23
C PHE A 147 -7.17 2.03 2.60
N LEU A 148 -6.69 1.76 1.40
CA LEU A 148 -6.65 0.40 0.83
C LEU A 148 -5.25 -0.19 1.00
N ALA A 149 -5.19 -1.50 1.22
CA ALA A 149 -3.98 -2.29 1.06
C ALA A 149 -4.16 -3.16 -0.19
N CYS A 150 -3.24 -3.07 -1.15
CA CYS A 150 -3.21 -3.97 -2.32
C CYS A 150 -2.03 -4.90 -2.18
N ASP A 151 -2.26 -6.20 -2.38
CA ASP A 151 -1.22 -7.22 -2.44
C ASP A 151 -0.85 -7.47 -3.90
N PHE A 152 0.45 -7.52 -4.18
CA PHE A 152 1.00 -7.76 -5.50
C PHE A 152 1.83 -9.04 -5.47
N ASP A 153 1.31 -10.06 -6.14
CA ASP A 153 1.90 -11.40 -6.22
C ASP A 153 2.40 -11.72 -7.64
N GLU A 154 2.87 -12.95 -7.82
CA GLU A 154 3.29 -13.55 -9.09
C GLU A 154 4.62 -13.00 -9.66
N SER A 155 4.93 -13.32 -10.91
CA SER A 155 6.22 -13.01 -11.55
C SER A 155 6.33 -11.56 -12.03
N SER A 156 5.19 -10.89 -12.27
CA SER A 156 5.11 -9.52 -12.79
C SER A 156 4.89 -8.45 -11.72
N TRP A 157 4.83 -8.81 -10.43
CA TRP A 157 4.50 -7.90 -9.32
C TRP A 157 5.25 -6.56 -9.36
N GLN A 158 6.52 -6.55 -9.80
CA GLN A 158 7.31 -5.33 -9.92
C GLN A 158 6.75 -4.35 -10.96
N ALA A 159 6.41 -4.88 -12.13
CA ALA A 159 5.86 -4.08 -13.22
C ALA A 159 4.45 -3.59 -12.87
N ASP A 160 3.64 -4.48 -12.29
CA ASP A 160 2.27 -4.15 -11.87
C ASP A 160 2.25 -3.09 -10.78
N LEU A 161 3.13 -3.22 -9.79
CA LEU A 161 3.31 -2.22 -8.74
C LEU A 161 3.73 -0.85 -9.30
N LEU A 162 4.73 -0.82 -10.19
CA LEU A 162 5.20 0.44 -10.76
C LEU A 162 4.10 1.12 -11.58
N ALA A 163 3.40 0.37 -12.42
CA ALA A 163 2.27 0.87 -13.19
C ALA A 163 1.13 1.38 -12.29
N PHE A 164 0.87 0.68 -11.19
CA PHE A 164 -0.11 1.10 -10.19
C PHE A 164 0.30 2.43 -9.54
N CYS A 165 1.55 2.54 -9.09
CA CYS A 165 2.07 3.75 -8.46
C CYS A 165 2.04 4.95 -9.41
N GLU A 166 2.42 4.76 -10.68
CA GLU A 166 2.36 5.81 -11.71
C GLU A 166 0.92 6.28 -11.93
N THR A 167 -0.02 5.35 -12.03
CA THR A 167 -1.44 5.66 -12.22
C THR A 167 -2.01 6.41 -11.02
N ALA A 168 -1.74 5.94 -9.79
CA ALA A 168 -2.21 6.59 -8.58
C ALA A 168 -1.64 8.02 -8.43
N LYS A 169 -0.34 8.20 -8.68
CA LYS A 169 0.29 9.54 -8.72
C LYS A 169 -0.35 10.45 -9.77
N SER A 170 -0.68 9.91 -10.95
CA SER A 170 -1.37 10.67 -12.00
C SER A 170 -2.78 11.13 -11.60
N LEU A 171 -3.37 10.51 -10.57
CA LEU A 171 -4.67 10.87 -9.98
C LEU A 171 -4.53 11.70 -8.69
N GLY A 172 -3.30 12.08 -8.31
CA GLY A 172 -3.03 12.79 -7.05
C GLY A 172 -3.29 11.95 -5.79
N ILE A 173 -3.21 10.62 -5.91
CA ILE A 173 -3.33 9.70 -4.78
C ILE A 173 -1.93 9.38 -4.28
N ASP A 174 -1.69 9.64 -2.99
CA ASP A 174 -0.45 9.25 -2.33
C ASP A 174 -0.39 7.75 -2.12
N VAL A 175 0.80 7.21 -2.31
CA VAL A 175 1.07 5.77 -2.32
C VAL A 175 2.28 5.48 -1.44
N ALA A 176 2.09 4.65 -0.41
CA ALA A 176 3.20 4.11 0.36
C ALA A 176 3.45 2.65 -0.06
N MET A 177 4.74 2.33 -0.21
CA MET A 177 5.20 1.02 -0.63
C MET A 177 5.86 0.29 0.56
N GLU A 178 5.28 -0.82 1.03
CA GLU A 178 5.85 -1.61 2.13
C GLU A 178 6.14 -3.06 1.75
N ARG A 179 7.30 -3.60 2.11
CA ARG A 179 7.62 -5.02 1.85
C ARG A 179 7.08 -5.92 2.97
N SER A 180 6.31 -6.94 2.59
CA SER A 180 5.78 -7.95 3.51
C SER A 180 6.86 -8.77 4.19
N ARG A 181 6.54 -9.25 5.40
CA ARG A 181 7.42 -10.03 6.27
C ARG A 181 7.28 -11.54 6.10
N SER A 182 6.37 -12.03 5.26
CA SER A 182 6.01 -13.46 5.17
C SER A 182 7.09 -14.35 4.54
N GLY A 183 8.04 -13.76 3.80
CA GLY A 183 9.28 -14.43 3.37
C GLY A 183 9.11 -15.68 2.49
N LYS A 184 7.93 -15.93 1.89
CA LYS A 184 7.66 -17.18 1.14
C LYS A 184 7.07 -17.04 -0.27
N GLY A 185 7.03 -15.85 -0.85
CA GLY A 185 6.73 -15.66 -2.27
C GLY A 185 6.74 -14.18 -2.61
N GLY A 186 7.75 -13.73 -3.37
CA GLY A 186 7.88 -12.35 -3.82
C GLY A 186 8.02 -11.30 -2.70
N PRO A 187 8.54 -10.11 -3.00
CA PRO A 187 8.24 -8.92 -2.22
C PRO A 187 6.75 -8.59 -2.42
N CYS A 188 5.85 -9.26 -1.68
CA CYS A 188 4.49 -8.75 -1.52
C CYS A 188 4.64 -7.32 -1.02
N LEU A 189 4.19 -6.37 -1.82
CA LEU A 189 4.25 -4.99 -1.45
C LEU A 189 2.85 -4.56 -1.01
N ASP A 190 2.65 -4.35 0.29
CA ASP A 190 1.42 -3.76 0.79
C ASP A 190 1.40 -2.29 0.34
N LEU A 191 0.51 -2.01 -0.59
CA LEU A 191 0.32 -0.67 -1.12
C LEU A 191 -0.77 0.06 -0.35
N PHE A 192 -0.42 1.13 0.35
CA PHE A 192 -1.41 1.96 1.03
C PHE A 192 -1.92 3.05 0.10
N LEU A 193 -3.20 3.02 -0.26
CA LEU A 193 -3.87 4.06 -1.05
C LEU A 193 -4.81 4.85 -0.18
N GLN A 194 -4.67 6.17 -0.15
CA GLN A 194 -5.63 7.03 0.52
C GLN A 194 -6.56 7.70 -0.49
N THR A 195 -7.87 7.59 -0.26
CA THR A 195 -8.83 8.56 -0.79
C THR A 195 -9.55 9.16 0.40
N GLN A 196 -9.54 10.49 0.54
CA GLN A 196 -10.45 11.14 1.50
C GLN A 196 -11.80 11.28 0.82
N TYR A 197 -12.70 10.32 1.06
CA TYR A 197 -14.10 10.43 0.63
C TYR A 197 -14.82 11.41 1.56
N ARG A 198 -15.51 12.42 0.98
CA ARG A 198 -16.48 13.22 1.73
C ARG A 198 -17.80 12.46 1.79
N HIS A 199 -18.37 12.37 2.98
CA HIS A 199 -19.82 12.39 3.10
C HIS A 199 -20.23 13.85 3.00
N ASP A 200 -20.83 14.22 1.87
CA ASP A 200 -21.71 15.38 1.80
C ASP A 200 -23.05 15.05 2.49
#